data_AF-A0A963TIN7-F1
#
_entry.id   AF-A0A963TIN7-F1
#
_cell.length_a   1.000
_cell.length_b   1.000
_cell.length_c   1.000
_cell.angle_alpha   90.00
_cell.angle_beta   90.00
_cell.angle_gamma   90.00
#
_symmetry.space_group_name_H-M   'P 1'
#
loop_
_entity.id
_entity.type
_entity.pdbx_description
1 polymer ?
#
loop_
_entity_poly.entity_id
_entity_poly.type
_entity_poly.pdbx_seq_one_letter_code
_entity_poly.pdbx_strand_id
1 'polypeptide(L)'
;MRPLFFSAAAIFAFAAFPAVSAPDFKIPVTDRFSLEDLTWQGEGRSYEFLWDVALHKGTIIVCGVGRFVSPHGRSQTASLLRKATVYLNDKAILRDITFFTLVKADQPLEKQMATCRDTGVAPASRSDKVRLDIRGVGRF
;
A
#
# COMPACT_ATOMS: atom_id res chain seq x y z
N MET A 1 45.92 30.49 -39.09
CA MET A 1 45.33 29.13 -39.11
C MET A 1 46.00 28.36 -37.98
N ARG A 2 45.40 27.74 -36.96
CA ARG A 2 44.02 27.41 -36.55
C ARG A 2 44.17 26.91 -35.10
N PRO A 3 43.39 27.35 -34.08
CA PRO A 3 43.59 26.88 -32.71
C PRO A 3 42.85 25.55 -32.48
N LEU A 4 43.53 24.59 -31.85
CA LEU A 4 42.96 23.32 -31.39
C LEU A 4 42.43 23.52 -29.97
N PHE A 5 41.11 23.69 -29.84
CA PHE A 5 40.41 23.61 -28.56
C PHE A 5 39.95 22.16 -28.34
N PHE A 6 40.60 21.46 -27.41
CA PHE A 6 40.12 20.18 -26.88
C PHE A 6 39.17 20.47 -25.71
N SER A 7 37.86 20.37 -25.94
CA SER A 7 36.85 20.35 -24.88
C SER A 7 36.71 18.93 -24.34
N ALA A 8 37.16 18.69 -23.11
CA ALA A 8 36.90 17.46 -22.37
C ALA A 8 35.51 17.55 -21.70
N ALA A 9 34.56 16.75 -22.18
CA ALA A 9 33.24 16.59 -21.55
C ALA A 9 33.31 15.47 -20.50
N ALA A 10 33.20 15.83 -19.22
CA ALA A 10 33.10 14.87 -18.12
C ALA A 10 31.65 14.35 -18.01
N ILE A 11 31.45 13.08 -18.31
CA ILE A 11 30.17 12.38 -18.15
C ILE A 11 30.05 11.97 -16.68
N PHE A 12 29.20 12.66 -15.92
CA PHE A 12 28.81 12.23 -14.57
C PHE A 12 27.78 11.10 -14.69
N ALA A 13 28.22 9.86 -14.48
CA ALA A 13 27.33 8.72 -14.32
C ALA A 13 26.63 8.80 -12.95
N PHE A 14 25.35 9.17 -12.94
CA PHE A 14 24.49 9.05 -11.76
C PHE A 14 24.23 7.55 -11.51
N ALA A 15 24.89 6.99 -10.49
CA ALA A 15 24.56 5.67 -9.98
C ALA A 15 23.18 5.75 -9.30
N ALA A 16 22.17 5.16 -9.93
CA ALA A 16 20.86 4.97 -9.31
C ALA A 16 21.00 3.92 -8.20
N PHE A 17 21.03 4.36 -6.95
CA PHE A 17 20.93 3.45 -5.81
C PHE A 17 19.53 2.84 -5.77
N PRO A 18 19.40 1.52 -5.55
CA PRO A 18 18.09 0.92 -5.33
C PRO A 18 17.48 1.53 -4.06
N ALA A 19 16.27 2.08 -4.19
CA ALA A 19 15.50 2.54 -3.03
C ALA A 19 15.18 1.33 -2.16
N VAL A 20 15.89 1.18 -1.04
CA VAL A 20 15.54 0.21 -0.01
C VAL A 20 14.23 0.68 0.62
N SER A 21 13.15 -0.07 0.43
CA SER A 21 11.87 0.20 1.10
C SER A 21 12.09 0.22 2.61
N ALA A 22 11.59 1.27 3.28
CA ALA A 22 11.68 1.37 4.73
C ALA A 22 10.98 0.18 5.40
N PRO A 23 11.51 -0.31 6.54
CA PRO A 23 10.88 -1.42 7.25
C PRO A 23 9.46 -1.04 7.71
N ASP A 24 8.58 -2.03 7.69
CA ASP A 24 7.21 -1.85 8.19
C ASP A 24 7.24 -1.53 9.69
N PHE A 25 6.28 -0.70 10.13
CA PHE A 25 6.13 -0.32 11.54
C PHE A 25 4.65 -0.35 11.94
N LYS A 26 4.35 -0.16 13.24
CA LYS A 26 2.99 -0.31 13.75
C LYS A 26 2.47 0.98 14.39
N ILE A 27 1.18 1.25 14.19
CA ILE A 27 0.46 2.36 14.84
C ILE A 27 -0.89 1.85 15.42
N PRO A 28 -1.42 2.46 16.48
CA PRO A 28 -2.76 2.14 16.95
C PRO A 28 -3.80 2.53 15.89
N VAL A 29 -4.86 1.71 15.77
CA VAL A 29 -6.03 2.08 14.97
C VAL A 29 -6.77 3.24 15.63
N THR A 30 -7.20 4.21 14.82
CA THR A 30 -7.98 5.36 15.27
C THR A 30 -9.23 5.54 14.41
N ASP A 31 -10.02 6.56 14.71
CA ASP A 31 -11.20 7.02 13.96
C ASP A 31 -10.93 7.43 12.49
N ARG A 32 -9.67 7.61 12.10
CA ARG A 32 -9.27 7.89 10.72
C ARG A 32 -9.32 6.67 9.81
N PHE A 33 -9.27 5.47 10.39
CA PHE A 33 -9.26 4.24 9.61
C PHE A 33 -10.64 4.00 8.99
N SER A 34 -10.66 3.70 7.70
CA SER A 34 -11.87 3.35 6.96
C SER A 34 -12.08 1.85 6.99
N LEU A 35 -13.31 1.43 7.33
CA LEU A 35 -13.72 0.03 7.33
C LEU A 35 -14.13 -0.39 5.92
N GLU A 36 -13.54 -1.48 5.45
CA GLU A 36 -13.87 -2.11 4.19
C GLU A 36 -13.98 -3.64 4.35
N ASP A 37 -14.66 -4.27 3.41
CA ASP A 37 -14.78 -5.72 3.38
C ASP A 37 -14.66 -6.29 1.97
N LEU A 38 -14.23 -7.55 1.91
CA LEU A 38 -14.16 -8.34 0.69
C LEU A 38 -15.21 -9.43 0.75
N THR A 39 -16.19 -9.33 -0.14
CA THR A 39 -17.29 -10.28 -0.28
C THR A 39 -17.14 -11.05 -1.58
N TRP A 40 -17.25 -12.37 -1.51
CA TRP A 40 -17.26 -13.25 -2.68
C TRP A 40 -18.69 -13.66 -3.01
N GLN A 41 -19.02 -13.70 -4.29
CA GLN A 41 -20.34 -14.16 -4.75
C GLN A 41 -20.56 -15.61 -4.31
N GLY A 42 -21.66 -15.88 -3.62
CA GLY A 42 -22.02 -17.22 -3.12
C GLY A 42 -21.35 -17.65 -1.81
N GLU A 43 -20.22 -17.05 -1.41
CA GLU A 43 -19.53 -17.36 -0.14
C GLU A 43 -19.73 -16.29 0.95
N GLY A 44 -20.26 -15.12 0.58
CA GLY A 44 -20.48 -14.01 1.50
C GLY A 44 -19.20 -13.27 1.85
N ARG A 45 -19.20 -12.57 2.99
CA ARG A 45 -18.05 -11.79 3.45
C ARG A 45 -16.91 -12.75 3.82
N SER A 46 -15.71 -12.48 3.31
CA SER A 46 -14.52 -13.32 3.53
C SER A 46 -13.46 -12.64 4.38
N TYR A 47 -13.36 -11.32 4.26
CA TYR A 47 -12.32 -10.53 4.91
C TYR A 47 -12.86 -9.15 5.23
N GLU A 48 -12.48 -8.64 6.40
CA GLU A 48 -12.84 -7.32 6.88
C GLU A 48 -11.56 -6.63 7.34
N PHE A 49 -11.38 -5.37 6.98
CA PHE A 49 -10.17 -4.64 7.29
C PHE A 49 -10.42 -3.16 7.51
N LEU A 50 -9.59 -2.59 8.37
CA LEU A 50 -9.45 -1.16 8.59
C LEU A 50 -8.16 -0.71 7.92
N TRP A 51 -8.22 0.37 7.16
CA TRP A 51 -7.03 0.96 6.56
C TRP A 51 -7.06 2.48 6.60
N ASP A 52 -5.89 3.10 6.59
CA ASP A 52 -5.71 4.55 6.57
C ASP A 52 -4.49 4.91 5.73
N VAL A 53 -4.47 6.16 5.26
CA VAL A 53 -3.35 6.77 4.55
C VAL A 53 -2.96 8.05 5.27
N ALA A 54 -1.68 8.17 5.61
CA ALA A 54 -1.16 9.31 6.34
C ALA A 54 0.18 9.77 5.76
N LEU A 55 0.67 10.91 6.25
CA LEU A 55 2.02 11.38 5.99
C LEU A 55 2.93 11.02 7.17
N HIS A 56 4.10 10.46 6.86
CA HIS A 56 5.14 10.17 7.83
C HIS A 56 6.48 10.51 7.22
N LYS A 57 7.28 11.37 7.87
CA LYS A 57 8.61 11.79 7.37
C LYS A 57 8.59 12.37 5.93
N GLY A 58 7.49 12.99 5.53
CA GLY A 58 7.34 13.63 4.22
C GLY A 58 6.88 12.70 3.09
N THR A 59 6.67 11.41 3.37
CA THR A 59 6.16 10.41 2.43
C THR A 59 4.81 9.89 2.86
N ILE A 60 4.07 9.33 1.90
CA ILE A 60 2.79 8.68 2.13
C ILE A 60 3.03 7.29 2.73
N ILE A 61 2.34 6.99 3.82
CA ILE A 61 2.26 5.65 4.41
C ILE A 61 0.86 5.08 4.22
N VAL A 62 0.80 3.76 4.01
CA VAL A 62 -0.45 3.00 3.98
C VAL A 62 -0.45 2.06 5.17
N CYS A 63 -1.48 2.16 6.01
CA CYS A 63 -1.61 1.37 7.22
C CYS A 63 -2.85 0.49 7.15
N GLY A 64 -2.77 -0.73 7.68
CA GLY A 64 -3.94 -1.58 7.78
C GLY A 64 -3.86 -2.72 8.78
N VAL A 65 -5.05 -3.16 9.17
CA VAL A 65 -5.30 -4.36 9.97
C VAL A 65 -6.54 -5.05 9.43
N GLY A 66 -6.58 -6.37 9.39
CA GLY A 66 -7.78 -7.08 8.99
C GLY A 66 -7.87 -8.48 9.59
N ARG A 67 -9.00 -9.12 9.31
CA ARG A 67 -9.33 -10.46 9.79
C ARG A 67 -10.11 -11.21 8.72
N PHE A 68 -9.87 -12.52 8.65
CA PHE A 68 -10.73 -13.42 7.88
C PHE A 68 -11.98 -13.73 8.69
N VAL A 69 -13.14 -13.31 8.19
CA VAL A 69 -14.44 -13.57 8.83
C VAL A 69 -15.02 -14.93 8.42
N SER A 70 -14.52 -15.50 7.31
CA SER A 70 -14.85 -16.86 6.86
C SER A 70 -13.56 -17.66 6.60
N PRO A 71 -13.55 -18.98 6.87
CA PRO A 71 -12.47 -19.86 6.42
C PRO A 71 -12.51 -20.09 4.89
N HIS A 72 -13.68 -19.93 4.27
CA HIS A 72 -13.85 -20.01 2.82
C HIS A 72 -13.25 -18.77 2.13
N GLY A 73 -12.71 -18.96 0.93
CA GLY A 73 -12.11 -17.87 0.17
C GLY A 73 -10.77 -17.33 0.70
N ARG A 74 -10.21 -17.81 1.82
CA ARG A 74 -8.95 -17.27 2.39
C ARG A 74 -7.80 -17.18 1.39
N SER A 75 -7.58 -18.23 0.61
CA SER A 75 -6.52 -18.27 -0.41
C SER A 75 -6.80 -17.29 -1.56
N GLN A 76 -8.07 -17.17 -1.97
CA GLN A 76 -8.52 -16.25 -3.01
C GLN A 76 -8.36 -14.81 -2.54
N THR A 77 -8.81 -14.49 -1.33
CA THR A 77 -8.65 -13.19 -0.68
C THR A 77 -7.16 -12.86 -0.52
N ALA A 78 -6.32 -13.79 -0.04
CA ALA A 78 -4.88 -13.54 0.05
C ALA A 78 -4.25 -13.25 -1.33
N SER A 79 -4.65 -13.98 -2.38
CA SER A 79 -4.21 -13.71 -3.75
C SER A 79 -4.67 -12.33 -4.24
N LEU A 80 -5.88 -11.93 -3.84
CA LEU A 80 -6.44 -10.63 -4.17
C LEU A 80 -5.70 -9.48 -3.49
N LEU A 81 -5.42 -9.60 -2.20
CA LEU A 81 -4.66 -8.62 -1.41
C LEU A 81 -3.23 -8.45 -1.97
N ARG A 82 -2.60 -9.52 -2.49
CA ARG A 82 -1.29 -9.41 -3.17
C ARG A 82 -1.36 -8.62 -4.47
N LYS A 83 -2.50 -8.65 -5.17
CA LYS A 83 -2.73 -7.93 -6.42
C LYS A 83 -3.28 -6.52 -6.19
N ALA A 84 -3.74 -6.23 -4.98
CA ALA A 84 -4.26 -4.92 -4.62
C ALA A 84 -3.20 -3.85 -4.87
N THR A 85 -3.65 -2.70 -5.36
CA THR A 85 -2.79 -1.57 -5.71
C THR A 85 -3.35 -0.30 -5.11
N VAL A 86 -2.51 0.46 -4.42
CA VAL A 86 -2.83 1.80 -3.94
C VAL A 86 -2.38 2.81 -4.99
N TYR A 87 -3.28 3.71 -5.35
CA TYR A 87 -3.06 4.76 -6.33
C TYR A 87 -3.08 6.14 -5.67
N LEU A 88 -2.21 7.04 -6.15
CA LEU A 88 -2.23 8.47 -5.88
C LEU A 88 -2.49 9.20 -7.20
N ASN A 89 -3.63 9.88 -7.33
CA ASN A 89 -4.03 10.57 -8.58
C ASN A 89 -3.81 9.68 -9.83
N ASP A 90 -4.26 8.42 -9.76
CA ASP A 90 -4.12 7.40 -10.82
C ASP A 90 -2.73 6.80 -11.06
N LYS A 91 -1.69 7.25 -10.33
CA LYS A 91 -0.38 6.59 -10.33
C LYS A 91 -0.31 5.53 -9.24
N ALA A 92 0.06 4.29 -9.59
CA ALA A 92 0.31 3.25 -8.61
C ALA A 92 1.51 3.62 -7.71
N ILE A 93 1.30 3.66 -6.40
CA ILE A 93 2.32 4.02 -5.39
C ILE A 93 2.66 2.86 -4.45
N LEU A 94 1.77 1.89 -4.30
CA LEU A 94 2.01 0.69 -3.51
C LEU A 94 1.28 -0.49 -4.14
N ARG A 95 1.90 -1.66 -4.11
CA ARG A 95 1.28 -2.93 -4.49
C ARG A 95 1.43 -3.89 -3.33
N ASP A 96 0.56 -4.88 -3.30
CA ASP A 96 0.53 -5.92 -2.27
C ASP A 96 0.26 -5.34 -0.88
N ILE A 97 -0.98 -5.48 -0.41
CA ILE A 97 -1.40 -5.06 0.93
C ILE A 97 -1.43 -6.21 1.94
N THR A 98 -0.81 -7.35 1.64
CA THR A 98 -0.75 -8.49 2.58
C THR A 98 0.09 -8.22 3.83
N PHE A 99 0.81 -7.08 3.87
CA PHE A 99 1.53 -6.62 5.04
C PHE A 99 0.62 -6.09 6.16
N PHE A 100 -0.68 -5.89 5.89
CA PHE A 100 -1.63 -5.53 6.93
C PHE A 100 -1.59 -6.52 8.08
N THR A 101 -1.71 -6.02 9.31
CA THR A 101 -1.75 -6.88 10.49
C THR A 101 -2.93 -7.85 10.34
N LEU A 102 -2.69 -9.15 10.48
CA LEU A 102 -3.76 -10.14 10.52
C LEU A 102 -4.11 -10.48 11.97
N VAL A 103 -5.37 -10.30 12.34
CA VAL A 103 -5.88 -10.66 13.67
C VAL A 103 -6.90 -11.79 13.60
N LYS A 104 -7.21 -12.36 14.77
CA LYS A 104 -8.22 -13.43 14.87
C LYS A 104 -9.62 -12.89 14.61
N ALA A 105 -10.52 -13.75 14.13
CA ALA A 105 -11.88 -13.36 13.73
C ALA A 105 -12.72 -12.77 14.87
N ASP A 106 -12.48 -13.20 16.11
CA ASP A 106 -13.17 -12.76 17.33
C ASP A 106 -12.62 -11.45 17.92
N GLN A 107 -11.50 -10.94 17.39
CA GLN A 107 -10.87 -9.72 17.91
C GLN A 107 -11.43 -8.47 17.21
N PRO A 108 -11.78 -7.41 17.97
CA PRO A 108 -12.22 -6.15 17.39
C PRO A 108 -11.02 -5.45 16.72
N LEU A 109 -11.20 -4.97 15.49
CA LEU A 109 -10.14 -4.36 14.68
C LEU A 109 -9.68 -3.00 15.24
N GLU A 110 -10.61 -2.25 15.83
CA GLU A 110 -10.44 -0.88 16.33
C GLU A 110 -9.51 -0.81 17.55
N LYS A 111 -9.30 -1.95 18.23
CA LYS A 111 -8.41 -2.05 19.40
C LYS A 111 -7.03 -2.61 19.06
N GLN A 112 -6.70 -2.73 17.78
CA GLN A 112 -5.48 -3.38 17.31
C GLN A 112 -4.43 -2.37 16.84
N MET A 113 -3.24 -2.90 16.59
CA MET A 113 -2.15 -2.17 15.94
C MET A 113 -2.17 -2.48 14.43
N ALA A 114 -2.33 -1.45 13.61
CA ALA A 114 -2.19 -1.53 12.16
C ALA A 114 -0.70 -1.57 11.78
N THR A 115 -0.37 -2.36 10.76
CA THR A 115 0.97 -2.34 10.16
C THR A 115 0.97 -1.31 9.03
N CYS A 116 1.99 -0.45 9.03
CA CYS A 116 2.18 0.64 8.09
C CYS A 116 3.40 0.37 7.22
N ARG A 117 3.26 0.70 5.93
CA ARG A 117 4.33 0.67 4.95
C ARG A 117 4.50 2.03 4.29
N ASP A 118 5.74 2.48 4.21
CA ASP A 118 6.12 3.68 3.48
C ASP A 118 6.13 3.40 1.97
N THR A 119 5.50 4.28 1.20
CA THR A 119 5.44 4.19 -0.26
C THR A 119 6.64 4.86 -0.94
N GLY A 120 7.43 5.65 -0.20
CA GLY A 120 8.52 6.49 -0.73
C GLY A 120 8.03 7.67 -1.57
N VAL A 121 6.72 7.87 -1.70
CA VAL A 121 6.12 8.91 -2.52
C VAL A 121 5.70 10.10 -1.66
N ALA A 122 6.21 11.28 -1.97
CA ALA A 122 5.73 12.52 -1.38
C ALA A 122 4.42 12.97 -2.05
N PRO A 123 3.47 13.55 -1.30
CA PRO A 123 2.29 14.18 -1.90
C PRO A 123 2.72 15.39 -2.73
N ALA A 124 2.14 15.55 -3.91
CA ALA A 124 2.36 16.72 -4.76
C ALA A 124 1.45 17.88 -4.35
N SER A 125 0.27 17.58 -3.80
CA SER A 125 -0.71 18.58 -3.38
C SER A 125 -1.55 18.08 -2.19
N ARG A 126 -2.15 19.02 -1.45
CA ARG A 126 -3.16 18.72 -0.43
C ARG A 126 -4.45 18.13 -1.02
N SER A 127 -4.66 18.30 -2.33
CA SER A 127 -5.82 17.77 -3.06
C SER A 127 -5.60 16.39 -3.65
N ASP A 128 -4.46 15.75 -3.37
CA ASP A 128 -4.15 14.43 -3.91
C ASP A 128 -5.16 13.39 -3.40
N LYS A 129 -5.67 12.57 -4.33
CA LYS A 129 -6.63 11.51 -4.04
C LYS A 129 -5.89 10.20 -3.94
N VAL A 130 -6.05 9.53 -2.79
CA VAL A 130 -5.56 8.17 -2.60
C VAL A 130 -6.73 7.20 -2.73
N ARG A 131 -6.52 6.15 -3.53
CA ARG A 131 -7.51 5.11 -3.77
C ARG A 131 -6.86 3.75 -3.63
N LEU A 132 -7.48 2.88 -2.84
CA LEU A 132 -7.15 1.47 -2.83
C LEU A 132 -7.98 0.77 -3.91
N ASP A 133 -7.30 0.03 -4.79
CA ASP A 133 -7.94 -0.77 -5.81
C ASP A 133 -7.73 -2.25 -5.50
N ILE A 134 -8.81 -2.91 -5.07
CA ILE A 134 -8.85 -4.34 -4.84
C ILE A 134 -9.73 -4.94 -5.94
N ARG A 135 -9.25 -4.95 -7.19
CA ARG A 135 -10.01 -5.56 -8.30
C ARG A 135 -10.03 -7.07 -8.16
N GLY A 136 -11.08 -7.57 -7.53
CA GLY A 136 -11.48 -8.97 -7.51
C GLY A 136 -12.55 -9.24 -8.54
N VAL A 137 -12.20 -9.20 -9.83
CA VAL A 137 -13.00 -9.94 -10.80
C VAL A 137 -12.47 -11.37 -10.81
N GLY A 138 -12.79 -12.11 -9.75
CA GLY A 138 -12.93 -13.55 -9.88
C GLY A 138 -14.15 -13.78 -10.77
N ARG A 139 -13.98 -13.70 -12.09
CA ARG A 139 -14.98 -14.29 -12.99
C ARG A 139 -14.93 -15.78 -12.74
N PHE A 140 -16.01 -16.34 -12.23
CA PHE A 140 -16.36 -17.73 -12.39
C PHE A 140 -17.63 -17.78 -13.21
#